data_AF-A0A495DJA7-F1
#
_entry.id   AF-A0A495DJA7-F1
#
_cell.length_a   1.000
_cell.length_b   1.000
_cell.length_c   1.000
_cell.angle_alpha   90.00
_cell.angle_beta   90.00
_cell.angle_gamma   90.00
#
_symmetry.space_group_name_H-M   'P 1'
#
loop_
_entity.id
_entity.type
_entity.pdbx_description
1 polymer ?
#
loop_
_entity_poly.entity_id
_entity_poly.type
_entity_poly.pdbx_seq_one_letter_code
_entity_poly.pdbx_strand_id
1 'polypeptide(L)'
;MKPKSPAHAALALIEWGHSAGHYPPELIEAAVLFARQPAIDRAGRMPLIAAYGLSTWSTMAREAFIAEADLPNAVRDALAAEPVVNPEPLPVMAPAEMSEDDIAAYRRRGIADLANRAERLRLSVLTGGAAKAQTYREKLAEVERHEAAALNEEEIDPADYPYLSAEVGVHGESIADVAALIRGKHVAWTPVNAAIEGLYFAAKADIADPETDIAAIPALIDAAEAAMTAELAVLLG
;
A
#
# COMPACT_ATOMS: atom_id res chain seq x y z
N MET A 1 -11.14 -0.19 10.05
CA MET A 1 -11.41 1.27 9.97
C MET A 1 -11.85 1.59 8.54
N LYS A 2 -13.06 2.12 8.32
CA LYS A 2 -13.51 2.51 6.97
C LYS A 2 -12.63 3.68 6.48
N PRO A 3 -12.21 3.73 5.20
CA PRO A 3 -11.49 4.88 4.68
C PRO A 3 -12.36 6.14 4.88
N LYS A 4 -11.77 7.21 5.42
CA LYS A 4 -12.46 8.50 5.52
C LYS A 4 -12.83 8.93 4.10
N SER A 5 -14.12 9.18 3.86
CA SER A 5 -14.61 9.55 2.53
C SER A 5 -13.91 10.84 2.04
N PRO A 6 -13.76 11.05 0.72
CA PRO A 6 -13.19 12.28 0.14
C PRO A 6 -13.80 13.57 0.72
N ALA A 7 -15.08 13.51 1.14
CA ALA A 7 -15.78 14.60 1.82
C ALA A 7 -15.14 15.02 3.15
N HIS A 8 -14.55 14.09 3.91
CA HIS A 8 -13.85 14.42 5.17
C HIS A 8 -12.53 15.15 4.94
N ALA A 9 -11.80 14.82 3.87
CA ALA A 9 -10.56 15.51 3.51
C ALA A 9 -10.84 16.94 3.03
N ALA A 10 -11.89 17.12 2.24
CA ALA A 10 -12.34 18.43 1.80
C ALA A 10 -12.84 19.31 2.96
N LEU A 11 -13.57 18.73 3.92
CA LEU A 11 -14.00 19.44 5.13
C LEU A 11 -12.80 19.93 5.96
N ALA A 12 -11.78 19.08 6.15
CA ALA A 12 -10.57 19.45 6.87
C ALA A 12 -9.80 20.59 6.20
N LEU A 13 -9.79 20.65 4.86
CA LEU A 13 -9.15 21.73 4.10
C LEU A 13 -9.91 23.06 4.25
N ILE A 14 -11.24 23.02 4.24
CA ILE A 14 -12.10 24.20 4.47
C ILE A 14 -11.90 24.73 5.89
N GLU A 15 -11.91 23.85 6.89
CA GLU A 15 -11.70 24.22 8.30
C GLU A 15 -10.28 24.77 8.55
N TRP A 16 -9.27 24.25 7.86
CA TRP A 16 -7.91 24.78 7.88
C TRP A 16 -7.83 26.19 7.26
N GLY A 17 -8.37 26.38 6.05
CA GLY A 17 -8.35 27.69 5.38
C GLY A 17 -9.11 28.76 6.15
N HIS A 18 -10.26 28.38 6.75
CA HIS A 18 -11.00 29.23 7.69
C HIS A 18 -10.15 29.67 8.88
N SER A 19 -9.49 28.72 9.53
CA SER A 19 -8.62 28.98 10.70
C SER A 19 -7.41 29.85 10.35
N ALA A 20 -6.92 29.76 9.11
CA ALA A 20 -5.84 30.57 8.57
C ALA A 20 -6.28 31.95 8.04
N GLY A 21 -7.60 32.23 8.00
CA GLY A 21 -8.15 33.46 7.42
C GLY A 21 -7.99 33.56 5.89
N HIS A 22 -7.77 32.44 5.22
CA HIS A 22 -7.53 32.37 3.79
C HIS A 22 -8.72 31.71 3.07
N TYR A 23 -9.41 32.47 2.23
CA TYR A 23 -10.63 32.04 1.53
C TYR A 23 -10.47 32.14 0.01
N PRO A 24 -9.70 31.24 -0.61
CA PRO A 24 -9.62 31.19 -2.06
C PRO A 24 -10.98 30.77 -2.65
N PRO A 25 -11.29 31.16 -3.90
CA PRO A 25 -12.57 30.84 -4.56
C PRO A 25 -12.99 29.38 -4.46
N GLU A 26 -12.04 28.46 -4.62
CA GLU A 26 -12.27 27.01 -4.60
C GLU A 26 -12.74 26.52 -3.21
N LEU A 27 -12.27 27.17 -2.14
CA LEU A 27 -12.67 26.85 -0.77
C LEU A 27 -14.10 27.34 -0.50
N ILE A 28 -14.46 28.51 -1.01
CA ILE A 28 -15.81 29.09 -0.88
C ILE A 28 -16.81 28.27 -1.69
N GLU A 29 -16.48 27.88 -2.92
CA GLU A 29 -17.29 26.98 -3.74
C GLU A 29 -17.53 25.64 -3.05
N ALA A 30 -16.48 25.05 -2.46
CA ALA A 30 -16.60 23.82 -1.69
C ALA A 30 -17.49 24.01 -0.44
N ALA A 31 -17.35 25.12 0.29
CA ALA A 31 -18.20 25.42 1.44
C ALA A 31 -19.68 25.59 1.06
N VAL A 32 -19.98 26.24 -0.07
CA VAL A 32 -21.34 26.36 -0.63
C VAL A 32 -21.91 24.99 -1.00
N LEU A 33 -21.08 24.11 -1.59
CA LEU A 33 -21.48 22.74 -1.92
C LEU A 33 -21.80 21.93 -0.66
N PHE A 34 -20.99 22.04 0.39
CA PHE A 34 -21.20 21.31 1.65
C PHE A 34 -22.34 21.88 2.49
N ALA A 35 -22.66 23.17 2.39
CA ALA A 35 -23.85 23.76 3.01
C ALA A 35 -25.16 23.13 2.52
N ARG A 36 -25.16 22.42 1.39
CA ARG A 36 -26.31 21.64 0.89
C ARG A 36 -26.43 20.25 1.51
N GLN A 37 -25.46 19.82 2.32
CA GLN A 37 -25.36 18.44 2.83
C GLN A 37 -25.50 18.42 4.36
N PRO A 38 -26.71 18.18 4.90
CA PRO A 38 -26.98 18.23 6.35
C PRO A 38 -26.15 17.24 7.18
N ALA A 39 -25.67 16.15 6.57
CA ALA A 39 -24.83 15.15 7.23
C ALA A 39 -23.38 15.63 7.47
N ILE A 40 -22.96 16.69 6.76
CA ILE A 40 -21.60 17.26 6.80
C ILE A 40 -21.60 18.62 7.49
N ASP A 41 -22.73 19.35 7.41
CA ASP A 41 -22.91 20.63 8.09
C ASP A 41 -23.00 20.45 9.61
N ARG A 42 -21.82 20.36 10.25
CA ARG A 42 -21.69 20.32 11.71
C ARG A 42 -22.26 21.60 12.30
N ALA A 43 -23.50 21.53 12.80
CA ALA A 43 -24.17 22.59 13.55
C ALA A 43 -24.41 23.91 12.76
N GLY A 44 -24.65 23.85 11.44
CA GLY A 44 -25.00 25.05 10.67
C GLY A 44 -23.81 25.95 10.32
N ARG A 45 -22.58 25.42 10.35
CA ARG A 45 -21.34 26.19 10.21
C ARG A 45 -20.95 26.41 8.75
N MET A 46 -21.24 25.48 7.84
CA MET A 46 -20.86 25.63 6.43
C MET A 46 -21.49 26.86 5.78
N PRO A 47 -22.79 27.19 6.03
CA PRO A 47 -23.38 28.43 5.58
C PRO A 47 -22.67 29.69 6.07
N LEU A 48 -22.25 29.69 7.34
CA LEU A 48 -21.54 30.82 7.96
C LEU A 48 -20.13 31.02 7.39
N ILE A 49 -19.38 29.93 7.17
CA ILE A 49 -18.05 29.97 6.53
C ILE A 49 -18.16 30.51 5.10
N ALA A 50 -19.12 30.02 4.32
CA ALA A 50 -19.35 30.49 2.95
C ALA A 50 -19.75 31.98 2.92
N ALA A 51 -20.69 32.40 3.78
CA ALA A 51 -21.12 33.79 3.89
C ALA A 51 -19.98 34.71 4.32
N TYR A 52 -19.21 34.33 5.33
CA TYR A 52 -18.07 35.12 5.80
C TYR A 52 -16.98 35.22 4.71
N GLY A 53 -16.63 34.11 4.05
CA GLY A 53 -15.68 34.12 2.93
C GLY A 53 -16.11 35.07 1.81
N LEU A 54 -17.37 34.99 1.37
CA LEU A 54 -17.94 35.92 0.37
C LEU A 54 -17.90 37.38 0.84
N SER A 55 -18.12 37.63 2.13
CA SER A 55 -18.07 38.99 2.68
C SER A 55 -16.68 39.65 2.55
N THR A 56 -15.61 38.85 2.47
CA THR A 56 -14.23 39.35 2.29
C THR A 56 -13.89 39.74 0.85
N TRP A 57 -14.71 39.35 -0.12
CA TRP A 57 -14.49 39.69 -1.53
C TRP A 57 -14.89 41.13 -1.85
N SER A 58 -14.38 41.65 -2.97
CA SER A 58 -14.88 42.91 -3.52
C SER A 58 -16.36 42.78 -3.87
N THR A 59 -17.12 43.87 -3.71
CA THR A 59 -18.56 43.91 -4.01
C THR A 59 -18.86 43.37 -5.41
N MET A 60 -18.09 43.80 -6.42
CA MET A 60 -18.26 43.38 -7.80
C MET A 60 -18.04 41.87 -8.00
N ALA A 61 -16.98 41.28 -7.41
CA ALA A 61 -16.71 39.86 -7.54
C ALA A 61 -17.75 39.01 -6.79
N ARG A 62 -18.16 39.46 -5.60
CA ARG A 62 -19.23 38.82 -4.83
C ARG A 62 -20.56 38.82 -5.58
N GLU A 63 -20.97 39.96 -6.13
CA GLU A 63 -22.24 40.07 -6.87
C GLU A 63 -22.25 39.23 -8.14
N ALA A 64 -21.14 39.20 -8.89
CA ALA A 64 -20.98 38.33 -10.05
C ALA A 64 -21.15 36.86 -9.68
N PHE A 65 -20.47 36.41 -8.61
CA PHE A 65 -20.60 35.03 -8.13
C PHE A 65 -22.02 34.71 -7.65
N ILE A 66 -22.66 35.59 -6.87
CA ILE A 66 -24.03 35.38 -6.36
C ILE A 66 -25.06 35.29 -7.51
N ALA A 67 -24.85 36.04 -8.59
CA ALA A 67 -25.75 36.05 -9.74
C ALA A 67 -25.72 34.71 -10.51
N GLU A 68 -24.55 34.05 -10.54
CA GLU A 68 -24.34 32.78 -11.23
C GLU A 68 -24.54 31.56 -10.32
N ALA A 69 -24.21 31.70 -9.04
CA ALA A 69 -24.27 30.63 -8.06
C ALA A 69 -25.68 30.45 -7.51
N ASP A 70 -26.18 29.22 -7.55
CA ASP A 70 -27.38 28.82 -6.82
C ASP A 70 -27.04 28.72 -5.31
N LEU A 71 -27.08 29.84 -4.58
CA LEU A 71 -26.75 29.82 -3.15
C LEU A 71 -27.89 29.21 -2.32
N PRO A 72 -27.58 28.25 -1.40
CA PRO A 72 -28.55 27.78 -0.41
C PRO A 72 -29.10 28.94 0.42
N ASN A 73 -30.39 28.88 0.80
CA ASN A 73 -31.04 29.93 1.60
C ASN A 73 -30.26 30.25 2.87
N ALA A 74 -29.75 29.24 3.57
CA ALA A 74 -28.94 29.45 4.77
C ALA A 74 -27.66 30.28 4.54
N VAL A 75 -27.03 30.20 3.35
CA VAL A 75 -25.87 31.04 2.99
C VAL A 75 -26.33 32.46 2.72
N ARG A 76 -27.46 32.64 2.02
CA ARG A 76 -28.05 33.96 1.73
C ARG A 76 -28.46 34.67 3.02
N ASP A 77 -29.13 33.96 3.92
CA ASP A 77 -29.57 34.46 5.22
C ASP A 77 -28.37 34.87 6.09
N ALA A 78 -27.31 34.06 6.11
CA ALA A 78 -26.07 34.37 6.82
C ALA A 78 -25.32 35.56 6.21
N LEU A 79 -25.31 35.72 4.89
CA LEU A 79 -24.66 36.83 4.18
C LEU A 79 -25.42 38.15 4.36
N ALA A 80 -26.75 38.10 4.55
CA ALA A 80 -27.59 39.26 4.80
C ALA A 80 -27.57 39.74 6.27
N ALA A 81 -26.95 38.98 7.18
CA ALA A 81 -26.83 39.38 8.58
C ALA A 81 -25.87 40.57 8.76
N GLU A 82 -26.20 41.48 9.70
CA GLU A 82 -25.35 42.63 10.04
C GLU A 82 -24.87 42.55 11.52
N PRO A 83 -23.56 42.36 11.77
CA PRO A 83 -22.50 42.02 10.81
C PRO A 83 -22.57 40.55 10.37
N VAL A 84 -21.99 40.22 9.21
CA VAL A 84 -21.83 38.83 8.77
C VAL A 84 -21.00 38.08 9.82
N VAL A 85 -21.60 37.04 10.40
CA VAL A 85 -21.00 36.32 11.53
C VAL A 85 -19.88 35.43 11.03
N ASN A 86 -18.65 35.73 11.45
CA ASN A 86 -17.54 34.79 11.35
C ASN A 86 -17.73 33.68 12.39
N PRO A 87 -17.97 32.42 12.01
CA PRO A 87 -18.07 31.36 12.99
C PRO A 87 -16.72 31.21 13.71
N GLU A 88 -16.73 31.22 15.05
CA GLU A 88 -15.52 30.97 15.83
C GLU A 88 -14.81 29.72 15.30
N PRO A 89 -13.48 29.76 15.07
CA PRO A 89 -12.73 28.59 14.64
C PRO A 89 -13.10 27.40 15.52
N LEU A 90 -13.30 26.22 14.90
CA LEU A 90 -13.44 25.03 15.73
C LEU A 90 -12.20 24.92 16.60
N PRO A 91 -12.33 24.52 17.88
CA PRO A 91 -11.16 24.24 18.69
C PRO A 91 -10.28 23.29 17.89
N VAL A 92 -8.99 23.65 17.75
CA VAL A 92 -8.01 22.76 17.13
C VAL A 92 -8.00 21.51 17.97
N MET A 93 -8.74 20.49 17.53
CA MET A 93 -8.64 19.19 18.14
C MET A 93 -7.24 18.71 17.80
N ALA A 94 -6.39 18.58 18.82
CA ALA A 94 -5.15 17.83 18.67
C ALA A 94 -5.52 16.51 17.96
N PRO A 95 -4.75 16.09 16.93
CA PRO A 95 -5.02 14.82 16.28
C PRO A 95 -5.16 13.75 17.37
N ALA A 96 -6.28 13.02 17.34
CA ALA A 96 -6.52 11.98 18.33
C ALA A 96 -5.28 11.07 18.38
N GLU A 97 -4.71 10.89 19.57
CA GLU A 97 -3.60 9.98 19.77
C GLU A 97 -3.99 8.60 19.20
N MET A 98 -3.08 7.98 18.45
CA MET A 98 -3.33 6.64 17.92
C MET A 98 -3.45 5.67 19.09
N SER A 99 -4.54 4.91 19.14
CA SER A 99 -4.68 3.86 20.14
C SER A 99 -3.63 2.76 19.93
N GLU A 100 -3.34 1.98 20.97
CA GLU A 100 -2.48 0.79 20.85
C GLU A 100 -2.99 -0.17 19.76
N ASP A 101 -4.31 -0.30 19.62
CA ASP A 101 -4.95 -1.10 18.58
C ASP A 101 -4.68 -0.55 17.17
N ASP A 102 -4.69 0.79 17.00
CA ASP A 102 -4.36 1.43 15.73
C ASP A 102 -2.90 1.22 15.35
N ILE A 103 -1.99 1.32 16.33
CA ILE A 103 -0.56 1.05 16.18
C ILE A 103 -0.33 -0.40 15.77
N ALA A 104 -0.92 -1.35 16.49
CA ALA A 104 -0.82 -2.77 16.18
C ALA A 104 -1.40 -3.09 14.79
N ALA A 105 -2.53 -2.47 14.43
CA ALA A 105 -3.12 -2.63 13.10
C ALA A 105 -2.24 -2.04 11.99
N TYR A 106 -1.55 -0.93 12.25
CA TYR A 106 -0.64 -0.32 11.30
C TYR A 106 0.60 -1.20 11.07
N ARG A 107 1.21 -1.74 12.12
CA ARG A 107 2.31 -2.70 12.02
C ARG A 107 1.92 -3.94 11.20
N ARG A 108 0.75 -4.53 11.47
CA ARG A 108 0.23 -5.67 10.68
C ARG A 108 0.10 -5.35 9.20
N ARG A 109 -0.36 -4.14 8.85
CA ARG A 109 -0.44 -3.69 7.45
C ARG A 109 0.96 -3.54 6.83
N GLY A 110 1.91 -2.96 7.57
CA GLY A 110 3.30 -2.83 7.12
C GLY A 110 3.95 -4.19 6.84
N ILE A 111 3.77 -5.16 7.73
CA ILE A 111 4.26 -6.54 7.53
C ILE A 111 3.62 -7.20 6.31
N ALA A 112 2.31 -6.99 6.10
CA ALA A 112 1.62 -7.52 4.92
C ALA A 112 2.11 -6.88 3.61
N ASP A 113 2.37 -5.57 3.60
CA ASP A 113 2.95 -4.89 2.43
C ASP A 113 4.37 -5.38 2.13
N LEU A 114 5.21 -5.50 3.15
CA LEU A 114 6.55 -6.07 3.04
C LEU A 114 6.51 -7.49 2.45
N ALA A 115 5.61 -8.35 2.93
CA ALA A 115 5.44 -9.71 2.40
C ALA A 115 5.05 -9.71 0.92
N ASN A 116 4.14 -8.81 0.52
CA ASN A 116 3.74 -8.68 -0.89
C ASN A 116 4.90 -8.19 -1.78
N ARG A 117 5.71 -7.24 -1.29
CA ARG A 117 6.91 -6.75 -2.01
C ARG A 117 7.94 -7.86 -2.20
N ALA A 118 8.27 -8.59 -1.13
CA ALA A 118 9.16 -9.74 -1.21
C ALA A 118 8.65 -10.80 -2.21
N GLU A 119 7.34 -11.08 -2.22
CA GLU A 119 6.76 -12.03 -3.17
C GLU A 119 6.81 -11.53 -4.62
N ARG A 120 6.52 -10.24 -4.88
CA ARG A 120 6.70 -9.66 -6.22
C ARG A 120 8.13 -9.81 -6.73
N LEU A 121 9.12 -9.63 -5.85
CA LEU A 121 10.52 -9.83 -6.20
C LEU A 121 10.81 -11.29 -6.57
N ARG A 122 10.35 -12.26 -5.76
CA ARG A 122 10.47 -13.69 -6.10
C ARG A 122 9.81 -14.01 -7.45
N LEU A 123 8.61 -13.49 -7.69
CA LEU A 123 7.86 -13.71 -8.93
C LEU A 123 8.44 -13.01 -10.16
N SER A 124 9.37 -12.07 -9.99
CA SER A 124 10.07 -11.47 -11.13
C SER A 124 11.03 -12.45 -11.79
N VAL A 125 11.42 -13.49 -11.07
CA VAL A 125 12.47 -14.45 -11.48
C VAL A 125 12.05 -15.92 -11.36
N LEU A 126 10.99 -16.21 -10.59
CA LEU A 126 10.40 -17.53 -10.44
C LEU A 126 9.00 -17.60 -11.05
N THR A 127 8.61 -18.80 -11.48
CA THR A 127 7.23 -19.07 -11.88
C THR A 127 6.37 -19.32 -10.64
N GLY A 128 5.39 -18.45 -10.40
CA GLY A 128 4.45 -18.56 -9.28
C GLY A 128 3.45 -19.73 -9.39
N GLY A 129 2.85 -20.07 -8.24
CA GLY A 129 1.73 -21.01 -8.13
C GLY A 129 2.00 -22.18 -7.18
N ALA A 130 1.10 -22.41 -6.22
CA ALA A 130 1.26 -23.44 -5.19
C ALA A 130 1.37 -24.87 -5.76
N ALA A 131 0.58 -25.19 -6.80
CA ALA A 131 0.65 -26.47 -7.49
C ALA A 131 2.01 -26.71 -8.14
N LYS A 132 2.60 -25.67 -8.77
CA LYS A 132 3.93 -25.76 -9.37
C LYS A 132 5.03 -25.92 -8.32
N ALA A 133 4.90 -25.24 -7.18
CA ALA A 133 5.84 -25.40 -6.06
C ALA A 133 5.89 -26.84 -5.54
N GLN A 134 4.75 -27.54 -5.48
CA GLN A 134 4.72 -28.96 -5.14
C GLN A 134 5.45 -29.81 -6.19
N THR A 135 5.14 -29.61 -7.48
CA THR A 135 5.83 -30.32 -8.56
C THR A 135 7.34 -30.09 -8.54
N TYR A 136 7.81 -28.88 -8.25
CA TYR A 136 9.26 -28.60 -8.15
C TYR A 136 9.92 -29.33 -6.98
N ARG A 137 9.23 -29.47 -5.83
CA ARG A 137 9.75 -30.28 -4.70
C ARG A 137 9.83 -31.75 -5.05
N GLU A 138 8.80 -32.29 -5.69
CA GLU A 138 8.77 -33.71 -6.09
C GLU A 138 9.85 -34.01 -7.14
N LYS A 139 10.07 -33.10 -8.10
CA LYS A 139 11.20 -33.17 -9.05
C LYS A 139 12.55 -33.18 -8.34
N LEU A 140 12.76 -32.29 -7.37
CA LEU A 140 14.02 -32.27 -6.63
C LEU A 140 14.25 -33.57 -5.84
N ALA A 141 13.20 -34.13 -5.25
CA ALA A 141 13.28 -35.41 -4.57
C ALA A 141 13.62 -36.57 -5.54
N GLU A 142 13.14 -36.54 -6.78
CA GLU A 142 13.57 -37.49 -7.82
C GLU A 142 15.04 -37.30 -8.20
N VAL A 143 15.49 -36.05 -8.35
CA VAL A 143 16.92 -35.73 -8.60
C VAL A 143 17.80 -36.31 -7.51
N GLU A 144 17.46 -36.11 -6.24
CA GLU A 144 18.22 -36.62 -5.10
C GLU A 144 18.29 -38.16 -5.08
N ARG A 145 17.17 -38.84 -5.36
CA ARG A 145 17.15 -40.30 -5.48
C ARG A 145 17.98 -40.79 -6.67
N HIS A 146 17.91 -40.10 -7.81
CA HIS A 146 18.66 -40.47 -9.00
C HIS A 146 20.17 -40.30 -8.77
N GLU A 147 20.60 -39.17 -8.20
CA GLU A 147 22.01 -38.92 -7.86
C GLU A 147 22.56 -39.95 -6.86
N ALA A 148 21.75 -40.36 -5.87
CA ALA A 148 22.13 -41.40 -4.91
C ALA A 148 22.28 -42.79 -5.58
N ALA A 149 21.31 -43.19 -6.42
CA ALA A 149 21.37 -44.45 -7.16
C ALA A 149 22.58 -44.48 -8.12
N ALA A 150 22.82 -43.39 -8.84
CA ALA A 150 23.98 -43.25 -9.72
C ALA A 150 25.31 -43.33 -8.97
N LEU A 151 25.41 -42.73 -7.78
CA LEU A 151 26.60 -42.81 -6.93
C LEU A 151 26.88 -44.24 -6.42
N ASN A 152 25.82 -45.02 -6.20
CA ASN A 152 25.89 -46.41 -5.75
C ASN A 152 26.00 -47.42 -6.91
N GLU A 153 26.09 -46.97 -8.16
CA GLU A 153 26.08 -47.81 -9.36
C GLU A 153 24.84 -48.73 -9.46
N GLU A 154 23.70 -48.27 -8.93
CA GLU A 154 22.42 -48.98 -9.00
C GLU A 154 21.83 -48.90 -10.41
N GLU A 155 21.07 -49.92 -10.81
CA GLU A 155 20.32 -49.89 -12.06
C GLU A 155 19.18 -48.87 -11.95
N ILE A 156 19.11 -47.94 -12.91
CA ILE A 156 18.13 -46.85 -12.92
C ILE A 156 16.95 -47.25 -13.82
N ASP A 157 15.81 -47.56 -13.22
CA ASP A 157 14.54 -47.75 -13.94
C ASP A 157 13.84 -46.39 -14.13
N PRO A 158 13.60 -45.93 -15.37
CA PRO A 158 12.82 -44.71 -15.64
C PRO A 158 11.45 -44.65 -14.96
N ALA A 159 10.83 -45.79 -14.64
CA ALA A 159 9.55 -45.84 -13.95
C ALA A 159 9.59 -45.30 -12.51
N ASP A 160 10.76 -45.32 -11.86
CA ASP A 160 10.96 -44.79 -10.50
C ASP A 160 11.14 -43.27 -10.45
N TYR A 161 11.28 -42.64 -11.62
CA TYR A 161 11.52 -41.21 -11.82
C TYR A 161 10.53 -40.59 -12.81
N PRO A 162 9.21 -40.69 -12.56
CA PRO A 162 8.19 -40.27 -13.53
C PRO A 162 8.29 -38.81 -13.96
N TYR A 163 8.74 -37.88 -13.09
CA TYR A 163 8.92 -36.48 -13.49
C TYR A 163 10.16 -36.27 -14.34
N LEU A 164 11.29 -36.91 -14.02
CA LEU A 164 12.51 -36.78 -14.82
C LEU A 164 12.34 -37.45 -16.19
N SER A 165 11.79 -38.66 -16.20
CA SER A 165 11.52 -39.44 -17.41
C SER A 165 10.57 -38.72 -18.38
N ALA A 166 9.56 -38.01 -17.85
CA ALA A 166 8.62 -37.27 -18.67
C ALA A 166 9.24 -36.05 -19.40
N GLU A 167 10.43 -35.59 -18.99
CA GLU A 167 11.11 -34.44 -19.60
C GLU A 167 12.29 -34.82 -20.50
N VAL A 168 12.60 -36.10 -20.61
CA VAL A 168 13.59 -36.62 -21.57
C VAL A 168 13.12 -36.31 -23.00
N GLY A 169 14.04 -35.82 -23.82
CA GLY A 169 13.78 -35.32 -25.17
C GLY A 169 13.21 -33.90 -25.23
N VAL A 170 12.84 -33.30 -24.09
CA VAL A 170 12.36 -31.91 -24.00
C VAL A 170 13.40 -31.01 -23.34
N HIS A 171 13.93 -31.43 -22.19
CA HIS A 171 14.88 -30.62 -21.40
C HIS A 171 16.27 -31.26 -21.27
N GLY A 172 16.46 -32.48 -21.78
CA GLY A 172 17.72 -33.21 -21.78
C GLY A 172 17.62 -34.50 -22.62
N GLU A 173 18.74 -35.09 -23.00
CA GLU A 173 18.77 -36.31 -23.82
C GLU A 173 18.58 -37.58 -22.98
N SER A 174 18.83 -37.50 -21.67
CA SER A 174 18.70 -38.57 -20.70
C SER A 174 18.11 -38.09 -19.37
N ILE A 175 17.70 -39.04 -18.50
CA ILE A 175 17.28 -38.73 -17.12
C ILE A 175 18.40 -38.00 -16.37
N ALA A 176 19.66 -38.39 -16.59
CA ALA A 176 20.82 -37.74 -15.97
C ALA A 176 20.95 -36.27 -16.39
N ASP A 177 20.74 -35.95 -17.67
CA ASP A 177 20.79 -34.58 -18.17
C ASP A 177 19.66 -33.72 -17.58
N VAL A 178 18.45 -34.26 -17.53
CA VAL A 178 17.29 -33.59 -16.90
C VAL A 178 17.54 -33.37 -15.41
N ALA A 179 18.08 -34.38 -14.71
CA ALA A 179 18.40 -34.28 -13.29
C ALA A 179 19.46 -33.20 -13.02
N ALA A 180 20.54 -33.19 -13.82
CA ALA A 180 21.59 -32.18 -13.73
C ALA A 180 21.05 -30.76 -14.00
N LEU A 181 20.16 -30.58 -14.98
CA LEU A 181 19.52 -29.30 -15.26
C LEU A 181 18.68 -28.81 -14.07
N ILE A 182 17.85 -29.68 -13.49
CA ILE A 182 17.01 -29.34 -12.34
C ILE A 182 17.88 -29.03 -11.11
N ARG A 183 18.91 -29.84 -10.84
CA ARG A 183 19.90 -29.59 -9.78
C ARG A 183 20.57 -28.23 -9.96
N GLY A 184 21.03 -27.92 -11.17
CA GLY A 184 21.67 -26.65 -11.50
C GLY A 184 20.75 -25.45 -11.23
N LYS A 185 19.49 -25.54 -11.66
CA LYS A 185 18.47 -24.51 -11.34
C LYS A 185 18.24 -24.37 -9.84
N HIS A 186 18.11 -25.48 -9.12
CA HIS A 186 17.93 -25.43 -7.67
C HIS A 186 19.12 -24.76 -6.96
N VAL A 187 20.35 -25.16 -7.30
CA VAL A 187 21.58 -24.57 -6.75
C VAL A 187 21.67 -23.07 -7.05
N ALA A 188 21.30 -22.65 -8.25
CA ALA A 188 21.29 -21.23 -8.63
C ALA A 188 20.25 -20.41 -7.83
N TRP A 189 19.07 -20.98 -7.54
CA TRP A 189 17.99 -20.25 -6.87
C TRP A 189 18.07 -20.23 -5.34
N THR A 190 18.69 -21.23 -4.73
CA THR A 190 18.84 -21.31 -3.27
C THR A 190 19.45 -20.05 -2.64
N PRO A 191 20.58 -19.50 -3.10
CA PRO A 191 21.14 -18.28 -2.51
C PRO A 191 20.21 -17.06 -2.68
N VAL A 192 19.55 -16.93 -3.82
CA VAL A 192 18.59 -15.83 -4.09
C VAL A 192 17.44 -15.87 -3.09
N ASN A 193 16.80 -17.03 -2.95
CA ASN A 193 15.68 -17.18 -2.02
C ASN A 193 16.11 -16.96 -0.58
N ALA A 194 17.26 -17.53 -0.18
CA ALA A 194 17.78 -17.37 1.18
C ALA A 194 18.06 -15.90 1.53
N ALA A 195 18.62 -15.13 0.59
CA ALA A 195 18.95 -13.74 0.82
C ALA A 195 17.70 -12.85 0.93
N ILE A 196 16.72 -13.05 0.04
CA ILE A 196 15.40 -12.40 0.14
C ILE A 196 14.72 -12.74 1.47
N GLU A 197 14.73 -14.02 1.87
CA GLU A 197 14.10 -14.48 3.11
C GLU A 197 14.74 -13.85 4.35
N GLY A 198 16.07 -13.79 4.38
CA GLY A 198 16.84 -13.18 5.47
C GLY A 198 16.52 -11.70 5.64
N LEU A 199 16.55 -10.94 4.55
CA LEU A 199 16.23 -9.50 4.55
C LEU A 199 14.76 -9.25 4.92
N TYR A 200 13.85 -10.06 4.39
CA TYR A 200 12.43 -10.02 4.74
C TYR A 200 12.19 -10.22 6.24
N PHE A 201 12.78 -11.27 6.83
CA PHE A 201 12.58 -11.54 8.26
C PHE A 201 13.24 -10.53 9.17
N ALA A 202 14.41 -9.98 8.78
CA ALA A 202 15.04 -8.89 9.50
C ALA A 202 14.13 -7.65 9.55
N ALA A 203 13.66 -7.17 8.39
CA ALA A 203 12.78 -6.01 8.33
C ALA A 203 11.41 -6.26 9.00
N LYS A 204 10.88 -7.49 8.91
CA LYS A 204 9.66 -7.88 9.63
C LYS A 204 9.86 -7.80 11.15
N ALA A 205 11.03 -8.19 11.65
CA ALA A 205 11.34 -8.08 13.07
C ALA A 205 11.39 -6.61 13.50
N ASP A 206 12.05 -5.75 12.73
CA ASP A 206 12.12 -4.31 13.00
C ASP A 206 10.72 -3.65 13.02
N ILE A 207 9.86 -3.99 12.06
CA ILE A 207 8.47 -3.49 12.02
C ILE A 207 7.64 -4.04 13.19
N ALA A 208 7.92 -5.25 13.66
CA ALA A 208 7.19 -5.87 14.76
C ALA A 208 7.64 -5.35 16.13
N ASP A 209 8.84 -4.80 16.25
CA ASP A 209 9.39 -4.26 17.50
C ASP A 209 8.54 -3.08 18.01
N PRO A 210 7.96 -3.18 19.22
CA PRO A 210 7.20 -2.10 19.85
C PRO A 210 7.97 -0.77 19.95
N GLU A 211 9.30 -0.82 20.09
CA GLU A 211 10.17 0.35 20.25
C GLU A 211 10.43 1.08 18.92
N THR A 212 10.17 0.44 17.78
CA THR A 212 10.28 1.07 16.46
C THR A 212 9.24 2.17 16.30
N ASP A 213 9.68 3.39 15.98
CA ASP A 213 8.78 4.49 15.65
C ASP A 213 7.84 4.10 14.50
N ILE A 214 6.53 4.22 14.75
CA ILE A 214 5.49 3.90 13.77
C ILE A 214 5.64 4.72 12.48
N ALA A 215 6.15 5.95 12.58
CA ALA A 215 6.40 6.81 11.42
C ALA A 215 7.55 6.30 10.53
N ALA A 216 8.44 5.45 11.05
CA ALA A 216 9.58 4.91 10.32
C ALA A 216 9.24 3.66 9.49
N ILE A 217 8.10 3.01 9.74
CA ILE A 217 7.72 1.75 9.07
C ILE A 217 7.72 1.84 7.53
N PRO A 218 7.18 2.89 6.88
CA PRO A 218 7.28 3.01 5.42
C PRO A 218 8.73 2.99 4.91
N ALA A 219 9.63 3.72 5.58
CA ALA A 219 11.04 3.77 5.21
C ALA A 219 11.75 2.42 5.42
N LEU A 220 11.40 1.68 6.48
CA LEU A 220 11.92 0.33 6.71
C LEU A 220 11.51 -0.63 5.58
N ILE A 221 10.26 -0.55 5.13
CA ILE A 221 9.75 -1.37 4.02
C ILE A 221 10.50 -1.04 2.73
N ASP A 222 10.63 0.26 2.40
CA ASP A 222 11.31 0.72 1.20
C ASP A 222 12.80 0.33 1.21
N ALA A 223 13.47 0.46 2.36
CA ALA A 223 14.85 0.04 2.54
C ALA A 223 15.02 -1.48 2.36
N ALA A 224 14.10 -2.28 2.91
CA ALA A 224 14.12 -3.72 2.74
C ALA A 224 13.91 -4.14 1.27
N GLU A 225 12.96 -3.52 0.56
CA GLU A 225 12.75 -3.77 -0.86
C GLU A 225 13.98 -3.40 -1.70
N ALA A 226 14.61 -2.25 -1.41
CA ALA A 226 15.84 -1.84 -2.07
C ALA A 226 16.99 -2.82 -1.83
N ALA A 227 17.16 -3.30 -0.58
CA ALA A 227 18.18 -4.29 -0.24
C ALA A 227 17.94 -5.63 -0.95
N MET A 228 16.70 -6.13 -0.95
CA MET A 228 16.34 -7.36 -1.66
C MET A 228 16.56 -7.24 -3.17
N THR A 229 16.24 -6.07 -3.74
CA THR A 229 16.46 -5.79 -5.17
C THR A 229 17.93 -5.74 -5.53
N ALA A 230 18.76 -5.08 -4.70
CA ALA A 230 20.19 -5.00 -4.90
C ALA A 230 20.85 -6.38 -4.84
N GLU A 231 20.45 -7.20 -3.86
CA GLU A 231 20.95 -8.56 -3.72
C GLU A 231 20.54 -9.46 -4.90
N LEU A 232 19.30 -9.30 -5.37
CA LEU A 232 18.83 -10.00 -6.56
C LEU A 232 19.66 -9.65 -7.79
N ALA A 233 20.01 -8.38 -7.98
CA ALA A 233 20.87 -7.94 -9.08
C ALA A 233 22.26 -8.57 -8.97
N VAL A 234 22.88 -8.55 -7.79
CA VAL A 234 24.21 -9.17 -7.58
C VAL A 234 24.21 -10.67 -7.92
N LEU A 235 23.15 -11.38 -7.53
CA LEU A 235 23.07 -12.83 -7.73
C LEU A 235 22.70 -13.24 -9.16
N LEU A 236 22.14 -12.33 -9.96
CA LEU A 236 21.74 -12.60 -11.35
C LEU A 236 22.73 -12.05 -12.39
N GLY A 237 23.66 -11.17 -11.99
CA GLY A 237 24.67 -10.56 -12.87
C GLY A 237 24.16 -9.32 -13.61
#